data_AF-A0AAD2BZS6-F1
#
_entry.id   AF-A0AAD2BZS6-F1
#
_cell.length_a   1.000
_cell.length_b   1.000
_cell.length_c   1.000
_cell.angle_alpha   90.00
_cell.angle_beta   90.00
_cell.angle_gamma   90.00
#
_symmetry.space_group_name_H-M   'P 1'
#
loop_
_entity.id
_entity.type
_entity.pdbx_description
1 polymer ?
#
loop_
_entity_poly.entity_id
_entity_poly.type
_entity_poly.pdbx_seq_one_letter_code
_entity_poly.pdbx_strand_id
1 'polypeptide(L)'
;MSDLASAANVMTFSPLPLPAGIAPEMLRTVFQPIFRLSTTEVLGYEALLRGPVGSAMESPAALFAAASDTAGTIALETTAARLAIANFSAMRLPGKLFLNFSAQGVRQLLQDHARLLHAIADHDLHPSRIVIELTEQTPIDDLASFADALSVARDFGLQCALDDFGTGNANLNLLIELTPDFIKLDKYFLRDIAKHPAKLDMARTLQQTLKGGATSIIAEGLETEDELGVVRDLGIRFGQGFFLARPQDKPASDMSSQAARVLQSSQIAVFPQAVRVGWRAITASKLLRVAPTLPLRSSNDDVLHLFNRHPDLHAVALLDEDERPLALIARRAFIDRYAMPYHRELYGKKPALAFANRQPVLVEKSASLEDMSALLMSEDQRYLTDGFIITEHGRYLGLGTGEELVRTVTEIRIEAARYANPLTFLPGNIPLNLHIERLLEAHAEFYACYVDLNHFKPFNDQYGYWQGDEMLKMAAAVLATACEPTRDFLGHVGGDDFLILFQSADWQTRITQAMAAFNANALAMYTPADRAAGGIHAEDRKGLPAFFRFVTMAVGALHVHPGAAHNSDDIGTAAALAKRRAKQSDNGFYLEAMRPSRSVRAMA
;
A
#
# COMPACT_ATOMS: atom_id res chain seq x y z
N MET A 1 -17.42 -38.85 28.37
CA MET A 1 -18.73 -39.49 28.14
C MET A 1 -19.42 -39.88 29.45
N SER A 2 -19.71 -38.94 30.37
CA SER A 2 -20.59 -39.30 31.51
C SER A 2 -21.30 -38.12 32.20
N ASP A 3 -21.47 -36.96 31.54
CA ASP A 3 -22.22 -35.85 32.17
C ASP A 3 -23.04 -34.97 31.20
N LEU A 4 -23.36 -35.49 30.02
CA LEU A 4 -24.19 -34.79 29.01
C LEU A 4 -25.65 -35.24 28.98
N ALA A 5 -26.09 -36.09 29.91
CA ALA A 5 -27.40 -36.75 29.85
C ALA A 5 -28.52 -36.12 30.69
N SER A 6 -28.28 -35.04 31.46
CA SER A 6 -29.27 -34.54 32.42
C SER A 6 -29.84 -33.13 32.16
N ALA A 7 -29.71 -32.59 30.94
CA ALA A 7 -30.35 -31.32 30.56
C ALA A 7 -31.35 -31.51 29.41
N ALA A 8 -32.29 -32.44 29.56
CA ALA A 8 -33.42 -32.63 28.66
C ALA A 8 -34.53 -31.58 28.90
N ASN A 9 -34.16 -30.30 28.91
CA ASN A 9 -35.10 -29.20 28.80
C ASN A 9 -34.58 -28.21 27.75
N VAL A 10 -34.40 -28.74 26.53
CA VAL A 10 -34.20 -27.93 25.33
C VAL A 10 -35.51 -27.18 25.12
N MET A 11 -35.56 -25.90 25.49
CA MET A 11 -36.58 -25.01 24.97
C MET A 11 -36.55 -25.13 23.45
N THR A 12 -37.58 -25.75 22.88
CA THR A 12 -37.75 -25.90 21.44
C THR A 12 -38.03 -24.52 20.84
N PHE A 13 -36.99 -23.75 20.59
CA PHE A 13 -37.08 -22.64 19.65
C PHE A 13 -37.25 -23.25 18.26
N SER A 14 -38.45 -23.07 17.69
CA SER A 14 -38.71 -23.39 16.29
C SER A 14 -37.64 -22.74 15.41
N PRO A 15 -37.11 -23.43 14.39
CA PRO A 15 -36.19 -22.81 13.46
C PRO A 15 -36.84 -21.55 12.88
N LEU A 16 -36.09 -20.45 12.84
CA LEU A 16 -36.55 -19.22 12.22
C LEU A 16 -36.95 -19.50 10.76
N PRO A 17 -38.07 -18.96 10.27
CA PRO A 17 -38.54 -19.24 8.92
C PRO A 17 -37.57 -18.65 7.89
N LEU A 18 -37.25 -19.43 6.86
CA LEU A 18 -36.51 -18.94 5.69
C LEU A 18 -37.35 -17.89 4.93
N PRO A 19 -36.72 -17.01 4.14
CA PRO A 19 -37.44 -16.04 3.34
C PRO A 19 -38.42 -16.71 2.37
N ALA A 20 -39.53 -16.01 2.07
CA ALA A 20 -40.59 -16.55 1.24
C ALA A 20 -40.09 -17.00 -0.14
N GLY A 21 -40.44 -18.22 -0.55
CA GLY A 21 -40.02 -18.80 -1.83
C GLY A 21 -38.66 -19.50 -1.82
N ILE A 22 -38.00 -19.59 -0.66
CA ILE A 22 -36.75 -20.34 -0.47
C ILE A 22 -37.01 -21.52 0.46
N ALA A 23 -36.83 -22.73 -0.04
CA ALA A 23 -36.84 -23.96 0.77
C ALA A 23 -35.40 -24.47 0.98
N PRO A 24 -35.10 -25.15 2.11
CA PRO A 24 -33.75 -25.64 2.41
C PRO A 24 -33.14 -26.50 1.29
N GLU A 25 -33.97 -27.28 0.59
CA GLU A 25 -33.55 -28.22 -0.47
C GLU A 25 -33.12 -27.51 -1.75
N MET A 26 -33.48 -26.22 -1.90
CA MET A 26 -33.10 -25.39 -3.06
C MET A 26 -31.76 -24.69 -2.88
N LEU A 27 -31.21 -24.73 -1.66
CA LEU A 27 -29.93 -24.13 -1.32
C LEU A 27 -28.81 -25.14 -1.57
N ARG A 28 -27.67 -24.65 -2.06
CA ARG A 28 -26.45 -25.45 -2.20
C ARG A 28 -25.25 -24.71 -1.64
N THR A 29 -24.22 -25.45 -1.29
CA THR A 29 -22.94 -24.89 -0.83
C THR A 29 -21.88 -25.18 -1.86
N VAL A 30 -21.16 -24.14 -2.29
CA VAL A 30 -19.88 -24.29 -2.97
C VAL A 30 -18.75 -23.96 -1.99
N PHE A 31 -17.59 -24.54 -2.22
CA PHE A 31 -16.41 -24.33 -1.41
C PHE A 31 -15.32 -23.66 -2.23
N GLN A 32 -14.67 -22.65 -1.67
CA GLN A 32 -13.45 -22.09 -2.23
C GLN A 32 -12.27 -22.38 -1.30
N PRO A 33 -11.19 -23.02 -1.78
CA PRO A 33 -10.04 -23.33 -0.94
C PRO A 33 -9.23 -22.08 -0.61
N ILE A 34 -8.70 -22.08 0.62
CA ILE A 34 -7.73 -21.11 1.14
C ILE A 34 -6.42 -21.86 1.31
N PHE A 35 -5.34 -21.35 0.71
CA PHE A 35 -4.06 -22.02 0.67
C PHE A 35 -3.05 -21.38 1.62
N ARG A 36 -2.18 -22.21 2.20
CA ARG A 36 -0.90 -21.76 2.78
C ARG A 36 0.08 -21.53 1.65
N LEU A 37 0.44 -20.27 1.42
CA LEU A 37 1.24 -19.85 0.26
C LEU A 37 2.67 -20.41 0.29
N SER A 38 3.20 -20.74 1.48
CA SER A 38 4.55 -21.31 1.62
C SER A 38 4.65 -22.80 1.27
N THR A 39 3.59 -23.58 1.47
CA THR A 39 3.62 -25.04 1.23
C THR A 39 2.67 -25.49 0.12
N THR A 40 1.83 -24.58 -0.40
CA THR A 40 0.74 -24.85 -1.36
C THR A 40 -0.36 -25.77 -0.82
N GLU A 41 -0.30 -26.13 0.46
CA GLU A 41 -1.31 -26.96 1.12
C GLU A 41 -2.56 -26.15 1.43
N VAL A 42 -3.71 -26.82 1.43
CA VAL A 42 -4.99 -26.21 1.82
C VAL A 42 -5.03 -25.99 3.33
N LEU A 43 -5.20 -24.73 3.74
CA LEU A 43 -5.53 -24.36 5.12
C LEU A 43 -6.96 -24.79 5.46
N GLY A 44 -7.88 -24.53 4.54
CA GLY A 44 -9.30 -24.78 4.71
C GLY A 44 -10.12 -24.31 3.51
N TYR A 45 -11.43 -24.26 3.69
CA TYR A 45 -12.38 -23.92 2.65
C TYR A 45 -13.40 -22.92 3.18
N GLU A 46 -13.63 -21.87 2.43
CA GLU A 46 -14.75 -20.96 2.64
C GLU A 46 -16.01 -21.53 2.03
N ALA A 47 -17.05 -21.66 2.85
CA ALA A 47 -18.36 -22.10 2.40
C ALA A 47 -19.17 -20.91 1.91
N LEU A 48 -19.58 -20.97 0.64
CA LEU A 48 -20.38 -19.93 0.02
C LEU A 48 -21.74 -20.51 -0.36
N LEU A 49 -22.80 -19.92 0.19
CA LEU A 49 -24.17 -20.30 -0.12
C LEU A 49 -24.52 -19.92 -1.57
N ARG A 50 -25.30 -20.74 -2.24
CA ARG A 50 -25.93 -20.43 -3.53
C ARG A 50 -27.41 -20.75 -3.45
N GLY A 51 -28.22 -19.89 -4.05
CA GLY A 51 -29.64 -20.14 -4.20
C GLY A 51 -29.94 -21.11 -5.35
N PRO A 52 -31.22 -21.21 -5.75
CA PRO A 52 -31.65 -22.11 -6.81
C PRO A 52 -30.93 -21.80 -8.13
N VAL A 53 -30.37 -22.84 -8.76
CA VAL A 53 -29.62 -22.73 -10.02
C VAL A 53 -30.50 -22.10 -11.12
N GLY A 54 -29.97 -21.12 -11.83
CA GLY A 54 -30.67 -20.41 -12.91
C GLY A 54 -31.74 -19.42 -12.45
N SER A 55 -31.88 -19.17 -11.15
CA SER A 55 -32.79 -18.17 -10.61
C SER A 55 -32.11 -16.82 -10.39
N ALA A 56 -32.90 -15.73 -10.28
CA ALA A 56 -32.39 -14.42 -9.90
C ALA A 56 -31.69 -14.40 -8.52
N MET A 57 -32.02 -15.38 -7.67
CA MET A 57 -31.47 -15.54 -6.32
C MET A 57 -30.30 -16.54 -6.26
N GLU A 58 -29.73 -16.97 -7.41
CA GLU A 58 -28.61 -17.92 -7.39
C GLU A 58 -27.37 -17.34 -6.67
N SER A 59 -27.12 -16.04 -6.83
CA SER A 59 -26.00 -15.35 -6.17
C SER A 59 -26.26 -15.09 -4.68
N PRO A 60 -25.24 -15.15 -3.81
CA PRO A 60 -25.39 -14.83 -2.38
C PRO A 60 -26.00 -13.45 -2.16
N ALA A 61 -25.51 -12.42 -2.86
CA ALA A 61 -25.99 -11.04 -2.67
C ALA A 61 -27.49 -10.92 -2.94
N ALA A 62 -27.99 -11.52 -4.03
CA ALA A 62 -29.43 -11.52 -4.33
C ALA A 62 -30.25 -12.35 -3.32
N LEU A 63 -29.69 -13.46 -2.84
CA LEU A 63 -30.33 -14.34 -1.87
C LEU A 63 -30.50 -13.65 -0.50
N PHE A 64 -29.44 -13.00 -0.01
CA PHE A 64 -29.48 -12.25 1.25
C PHE A 64 -30.29 -10.95 1.12
N ALA A 65 -30.30 -10.29 -0.04
CA ALA A 65 -31.18 -9.15 -0.29
C ALA A 65 -32.68 -9.54 -0.27
N ALA A 66 -33.01 -10.80 -0.53
CA ALA A 66 -34.38 -11.31 -0.42
C ALA A 66 -34.79 -11.61 1.04
N ALA A 67 -33.84 -11.67 1.98
CA ALA A 67 -34.15 -11.73 3.40
C ALA A 67 -34.59 -10.34 3.88
N SER A 68 -35.89 -10.14 4.02
CA SER A 68 -36.50 -8.82 4.28
C SER A 68 -36.28 -8.29 5.70
N ASP A 69 -35.85 -9.13 6.64
CA ASP A 69 -35.63 -8.77 8.05
C ASP A 69 -34.45 -9.53 8.68
N THR A 70 -34.08 -9.10 9.89
CA THR A 70 -33.02 -9.72 10.71
C THR A 70 -33.27 -11.21 10.95
N ALA A 71 -34.53 -11.60 11.20
CA ALA A 71 -34.88 -12.98 11.51
C ALA A 71 -34.63 -13.92 10.31
N GLY A 72 -35.04 -13.50 9.12
CA GLY A 72 -34.80 -14.23 7.88
C GLY A 72 -33.32 -14.31 7.52
N THR A 73 -32.54 -13.27 7.82
CA THR A 73 -31.08 -13.27 7.63
C THR A 73 -30.42 -14.31 8.53
N ILE A 74 -30.71 -14.29 9.84
CA ILE A 74 -30.18 -15.27 10.79
C ILE A 74 -30.63 -16.70 10.45
N ALA A 75 -31.87 -16.87 9.99
CA ALA A 75 -32.38 -18.16 9.51
C ALA A 75 -31.55 -18.70 8.34
N LEU A 76 -31.22 -17.82 7.38
CA LEU A 76 -30.44 -18.16 6.20
C LEU A 76 -28.99 -18.50 6.59
N GLU A 77 -28.34 -17.69 7.43
CA GLU A 77 -26.99 -17.94 7.95
C GLU A 77 -26.89 -19.29 8.67
N THR A 78 -27.84 -19.56 9.58
CA THR A 78 -27.87 -20.82 10.35
C THR A 78 -28.09 -22.02 9.44
N THR A 79 -28.97 -21.88 8.43
CA THR A 79 -29.21 -22.93 7.43
C THR A 79 -27.99 -23.16 6.55
N ALA A 80 -27.31 -22.08 6.13
CA ALA A 80 -26.09 -22.14 5.35
C ALA A 80 -24.99 -22.88 6.10
N ALA A 81 -24.78 -22.56 7.38
CA ALA A 81 -23.80 -23.19 8.23
C ALA A 81 -24.06 -24.70 8.41
N ARG A 82 -25.31 -25.09 8.68
CA ARG A 82 -25.67 -26.52 8.80
C ARG A 82 -25.43 -27.28 7.50
N LEU A 83 -25.81 -26.70 6.37
CA LEU A 83 -25.59 -27.29 5.05
C LEU A 83 -24.10 -27.42 4.73
N ALA A 84 -23.31 -26.37 5.04
CA ALA A 84 -21.87 -26.36 4.86
C ALA A 84 -21.17 -27.42 5.71
N ILE A 85 -21.50 -27.54 7.00
CA ILE A 85 -20.95 -28.55 7.92
C ILE A 85 -21.25 -29.97 7.40
N ALA A 86 -22.51 -30.23 7.03
CA ALA A 86 -22.93 -31.53 6.51
C ALA A 86 -22.18 -31.89 5.22
N ASN A 87 -22.12 -30.96 4.26
CA ASN A 87 -21.46 -31.18 2.96
C ASN A 87 -19.93 -31.34 3.11
N PHE A 88 -19.30 -30.52 3.97
CA PHE A 88 -17.88 -30.57 4.26
C PHE A 88 -17.47 -31.91 4.90
N SER A 89 -18.25 -32.39 5.88
CA SER A 89 -18.04 -33.70 6.52
C SER A 89 -18.29 -34.86 5.54
N ALA A 90 -19.40 -34.82 4.79
CA ALA A 90 -19.74 -35.86 3.82
C ALA A 90 -18.66 -36.03 2.73
N MET A 91 -18.07 -34.92 2.27
CA MET A 91 -16.96 -34.94 1.31
C MET A 91 -15.60 -35.26 1.94
N ARG A 92 -15.50 -35.30 3.28
CA ARG A 92 -14.25 -35.51 4.04
C ARG A 92 -13.16 -34.51 3.65
N LEU A 93 -13.53 -33.26 3.42
CA LEU A 93 -12.59 -32.22 3.06
C LEU A 93 -11.57 -32.02 4.20
N PRO A 94 -10.27 -31.80 3.89
CA PRO A 94 -9.23 -31.55 4.90
C PRO A 94 -9.30 -30.12 5.45
N GLY A 95 -8.45 -29.82 6.45
CA GLY A 95 -8.28 -28.44 6.93
C GLY A 95 -9.50 -27.88 7.68
N LYS A 96 -9.68 -26.57 7.60
CA LYS A 96 -10.73 -25.83 8.31
C LYS A 96 -11.92 -25.50 7.39
N LEU A 97 -13.08 -25.22 7.99
CA LEU A 97 -14.30 -24.75 7.35
C LEU A 97 -14.57 -23.34 7.84
N PHE A 98 -14.58 -22.38 6.93
CA PHE A 98 -14.87 -20.98 7.19
C PHE A 98 -16.36 -20.73 6.90
N LEU A 99 -17.07 -20.15 7.87
CA LEU A 99 -18.50 -19.92 7.85
C LEU A 99 -18.81 -18.45 8.11
N ASN A 100 -19.54 -17.83 7.19
CA ASN A 100 -19.93 -16.43 7.24
C ASN A 100 -21.12 -16.20 8.17
N PHE A 101 -20.99 -15.27 9.11
CA PHE A 101 -22.05 -14.84 10.01
C PHE A 101 -22.00 -13.34 10.29
N SER A 102 -23.18 -12.70 10.36
CA SER A 102 -23.33 -11.38 10.96
C SER A 102 -23.09 -11.43 12.49
N ALA A 103 -22.78 -10.29 13.10
CA ALA A 103 -22.63 -10.19 14.55
C ALA A 103 -23.88 -10.65 15.33
N GLN A 104 -25.07 -10.37 14.82
CA GLN A 104 -26.33 -10.83 15.41
C GLN A 104 -26.52 -12.34 15.23
N GLY A 105 -26.17 -12.87 14.05
CA GLY A 105 -26.12 -14.31 13.80
C GLY A 105 -25.21 -15.04 14.77
N VAL A 106 -24.00 -14.53 15.01
CA VAL A 106 -23.06 -15.08 16.00
C VAL A 106 -23.63 -15.03 17.42
N ARG A 107 -24.23 -13.91 17.84
CA ARG A 107 -24.88 -13.83 19.18
C ARG A 107 -25.98 -14.86 19.34
N GLN A 108 -26.85 -15.01 18.35
CA GLN A 108 -27.92 -16.01 18.37
C GLN A 108 -27.36 -17.44 18.38
N LEU A 109 -26.33 -17.69 17.57
CA LEU A 109 -25.66 -18.98 17.48
C LEU A 109 -25.02 -19.39 18.82
N LEU A 110 -24.40 -18.45 19.52
CA LEU A 110 -23.72 -18.69 20.80
C LEU A 110 -24.68 -18.78 21.98
N GLN A 111 -25.84 -18.13 21.91
CA GLN A 111 -26.93 -18.37 22.87
C GLN A 111 -27.40 -19.83 22.81
N ASP A 112 -27.34 -20.48 21.63
CA ASP A 112 -27.65 -21.90 21.42
C ASP A 112 -26.39 -22.74 21.11
N HIS A 113 -25.27 -22.44 21.79
CA HIS A 113 -23.98 -23.11 21.56
C HIS A 113 -24.06 -24.63 21.73
N ALA A 114 -24.91 -25.14 22.61
CA ALA A 114 -25.11 -26.57 22.81
C ALA A 114 -25.58 -27.28 21.53
N ARG A 115 -26.50 -26.67 20.78
CA ARG A 115 -27.01 -27.22 19.52
C ARG A 115 -26.00 -27.11 18.38
N LEU A 116 -25.21 -26.03 18.34
CA LEU A 116 -24.09 -25.92 17.39
C LEU A 116 -23.06 -27.02 17.63
N LEU A 117 -22.63 -27.20 18.88
CA LEU A 117 -21.66 -28.23 19.24
C LEU A 117 -22.20 -29.64 18.96
N HIS A 118 -23.48 -29.88 19.19
CA HIS A 118 -24.13 -31.14 18.81
C HIS A 118 -24.13 -31.35 17.29
N ALA A 119 -24.49 -30.33 16.51
CA ALA A 119 -24.48 -30.41 15.06
C ALA A 119 -23.06 -30.64 14.49
N ILE A 120 -22.03 -30.07 15.12
CA ILE A 120 -20.63 -30.32 14.77
C ILE A 120 -20.24 -31.77 15.11
N ALA A 121 -20.61 -32.24 16.30
CA ALA A 121 -20.30 -33.59 16.80
C ALA A 121 -21.02 -34.70 15.99
N ASP A 122 -22.27 -34.48 15.60
CA ASP A 122 -23.07 -35.39 14.75
C ASP A 122 -22.40 -35.67 13.40
N HIS A 123 -21.52 -34.76 12.97
CA HIS A 123 -20.78 -34.83 11.72
C HIS A 123 -19.30 -35.22 11.91
N ASP A 124 -18.91 -35.71 13.09
CA ASP A 124 -17.53 -36.16 13.43
C ASP A 124 -16.47 -35.09 13.13
N LEU A 125 -16.83 -33.82 13.34
CA LEU A 125 -15.93 -32.68 13.19
C LEU A 125 -15.49 -32.18 14.56
N HIS A 126 -14.22 -31.80 14.68
CA HIS A 126 -13.72 -31.11 15.87
C HIS A 126 -14.00 -29.60 15.76
N PRO A 127 -14.45 -28.90 16.82
CA PRO A 127 -14.75 -27.47 16.76
C PRO A 127 -13.58 -26.58 16.26
N SER A 128 -12.34 -26.98 16.50
CA SER A 128 -11.13 -26.29 15.97
C SER A 128 -10.93 -26.35 14.46
N ARG A 129 -11.80 -27.10 13.77
CA ARG A 129 -11.91 -27.08 12.31
C ARG A 129 -12.89 -26.02 11.84
N ILE A 130 -13.65 -25.35 12.70
CA ILE A 130 -14.61 -24.31 12.32
C ILE A 130 -14.01 -22.94 12.59
N VAL A 131 -14.06 -22.07 11.58
CA VAL A 131 -13.71 -20.65 11.67
C VAL A 131 -14.97 -19.85 11.39
N ILE A 132 -15.35 -18.96 12.31
CA ILE A 132 -16.46 -18.02 12.12
C ILE A 132 -15.89 -16.75 11.49
N GLU A 133 -16.35 -16.42 10.29
CA GLU A 133 -16.07 -15.16 9.61
C GLU A 133 -17.14 -14.14 9.98
N LEU A 134 -16.70 -13.03 10.56
CA LEU A 134 -17.58 -11.93 10.92
C LEU A 134 -17.75 -11.01 9.73
N THR A 135 -18.97 -10.98 9.19
CA THR A 135 -19.35 -10.05 8.12
C THR A 135 -19.76 -8.70 8.71
N GLU A 136 -19.43 -7.65 7.99
CA GLU A 136 -19.40 -6.28 8.51
C GLU A 136 -20.74 -5.51 8.37
N GLN A 137 -21.77 -6.16 7.86
CA GLN A 137 -23.00 -5.49 7.42
C GLN A 137 -23.82 -4.87 8.57
N THR A 138 -23.45 -5.07 9.84
CA THR A 138 -24.15 -4.50 11.00
C THR A 138 -23.17 -4.05 12.09
N PRO A 139 -23.27 -2.81 12.60
CA PRO A 139 -22.46 -2.34 13.72
C PRO A 139 -22.61 -3.23 14.97
N ILE A 140 -21.53 -3.39 15.72
CA ILE A 140 -21.55 -4.07 17.02
C ILE A 140 -21.75 -3.00 18.09
N ASP A 141 -22.99 -2.83 18.56
CA ASP A 141 -23.34 -1.79 19.54
C ASP A 141 -22.61 -1.97 20.90
N ASP A 142 -22.43 -3.22 21.34
CA ASP A 142 -21.70 -3.58 22.56
C ASP A 142 -20.58 -4.58 22.23
N LEU A 143 -19.39 -4.03 21.95
CA LEU A 143 -18.22 -4.81 21.54
C LEU A 143 -17.66 -5.67 22.68
N ALA A 144 -17.75 -5.21 23.92
CA ALA A 144 -17.26 -5.96 25.08
C ALA A 144 -18.10 -7.23 25.29
N SER A 145 -19.43 -7.09 25.33
CA SER A 145 -20.33 -8.26 25.43
C SER A 145 -20.16 -9.21 24.24
N PHE A 146 -19.86 -8.69 23.06
CA PHE A 146 -19.61 -9.52 21.89
C PHE A 146 -18.29 -10.28 21.98
N ALA A 147 -17.23 -9.63 22.47
CA ALA A 147 -15.94 -10.25 22.72
C ALA A 147 -16.07 -11.38 23.76
N ASP A 148 -16.83 -11.17 24.84
CA ASP A 148 -17.12 -12.20 25.84
C ASP A 148 -17.83 -13.41 25.23
N ALA A 149 -18.84 -13.18 24.38
CA ALA A 149 -19.52 -14.26 23.67
C ALA A 149 -18.55 -15.04 22.76
N LEU A 150 -17.71 -14.35 21.98
CA LEU A 150 -16.68 -14.98 21.16
C LEU A 150 -15.62 -15.72 21.99
N SER A 151 -15.34 -15.29 23.21
CA SER A 151 -14.44 -16.01 24.13
C SER A 151 -15.00 -17.38 24.46
N VAL A 152 -16.31 -17.49 24.73
CA VAL A 152 -16.97 -18.78 24.97
C VAL A 152 -16.82 -19.71 23.75
N ALA A 153 -16.97 -19.18 22.53
CA ALA A 153 -16.75 -19.94 21.31
C ALA A 153 -15.31 -20.48 21.22
N ARG A 154 -14.34 -19.63 21.57
CA ARG A 154 -12.91 -19.99 21.60
C ARG A 154 -12.58 -21.03 22.67
N ASP A 155 -13.24 -21.02 23.82
CA ASP A 155 -13.07 -22.04 24.86
C ASP A 155 -13.49 -23.44 24.37
N PHE A 156 -14.48 -23.51 23.47
CA PHE A 156 -14.84 -24.74 22.78
C PHE A 156 -13.91 -25.10 21.62
N GLY A 157 -12.95 -24.23 21.29
CA GLY A 157 -11.95 -24.42 20.26
C GLY A 157 -12.31 -23.82 18.90
N LEU A 158 -13.46 -23.14 18.75
CA LEU A 158 -13.78 -22.43 17.50
C LEU A 158 -12.81 -21.27 17.29
N GLN A 159 -12.56 -20.94 16.04
CA GLN A 159 -11.71 -19.80 15.67
C GLN A 159 -12.52 -18.67 15.05
N CYS A 160 -11.94 -17.48 15.02
CA CYS A 160 -12.57 -16.29 14.48
C CYS A 160 -11.72 -15.66 13.37
N ALA A 161 -12.39 -15.17 12.34
CA ALA A 161 -11.83 -14.35 11.28
C ALA A 161 -12.62 -13.05 11.12
N LEU A 162 -11.92 -11.95 10.84
CA LEU A 162 -12.55 -10.70 10.39
C LEU A 162 -12.53 -10.66 8.86
N ASP A 163 -13.70 -10.51 8.25
CA ASP A 163 -13.85 -10.41 6.80
C ASP A 163 -13.80 -8.94 6.32
N ASP A 164 -13.52 -8.72 5.03
CA ASP A 164 -13.48 -7.39 4.39
C ASP A 164 -12.61 -6.32 5.12
N PHE A 165 -11.50 -6.74 5.74
CA PHE A 165 -10.70 -5.84 6.59
C PHE A 165 -10.18 -4.63 5.80
N GLY A 166 -10.53 -3.43 6.28
CA GLY A 166 -10.11 -2.14 5.74
C GLY A 166 -11.05 -1.50 4.72
N THR A 167 -12.11 -2.17 4.29
CA THR A 167 -13.16 -1.59 3.43
C THR A 167 -14.53 -1.62 4.12
N GLY A 168 -14.62 -0.90 5.24
CA GLY A 168 -15.85 -0.64 5.99
C GLY A 168 -15.60 -0.35 7.49
N ASN A 169 -16.52 -0.72 8.38
CA ASN A 169 -16.46 -0.74 9.84
C ASN A 169 -15.48 -1.77 10.45
N ALA A 170 -14.98 -2.76 9.69
CA ALA A 170 -13.93 -3.66 10.13
C ALA A 170 -12.61 -2.89 10.23
N ASN A 171 -12.43 -2.29 11.40
CA ASN A 171 -11.37 -1.34 11.69
C ASN A 171 -10.38 -1.91 12.72
N LEU A 172 -9.32 -1.14 12.95
CA LEU A 172 -8.30 -1.49 13.93
C LEU A 172 -8.88 -1.75 15.33
N ASN A 173 -10.00 -1.12 15.68
CA ASN A 173 -10.63 -1.34 16.99
C ASN A 173 -11.15 -2.79 17.12
N LEU A 174 -11.82 -3.33 16.10
CA LEU A 174 -12.26 -4.73 16.12
C LEU A 174 -11.09 -5.70 16.17
N LEU A 175 -10.01 -5.43 15.44
CA LEU A 175 -8.80 -6.25 15.47
C LEU A 175 -8.18 -6.30 16.88
N ILE A 176 -8.11 -5.16 17.56
CA ILE A 176 -7.51 -5.04 18.89
C ILE A 176 -8.39 -5.71 19.95
N GLU A 177 -9.69 -5.42 19.94
CA GLU A 177 -10.62 -5.90 20.97
C GLU A 177 -10.94 -7.39 20.79
N LEU A 178 -11.10 -7.85 19.55
CA LEU A 178 -11.47 -9.24 19.27
C LEU A 178 -10.26 -10.16 19.16
N THR A 179 -9.05 -9.67 18.88
CA THR A 179 -7.84 -10.51 18.70
C THR A 179 -8.10 -11.81 17.90
N PRO A 180 -8.62 -11.70 16.66
CA PRO A 180 -9.03 -12.86 15.87
C PRO A 180 -7.85 -13.75 15.47
N ASP A 181 -8.11 -15.00 15.12
CA ASP A 181 -7.10 -15.91 14.56
C ASP A 181 -6.68 -15.47 13.15
N PHE A 182 -7.63 -14.94 12.37
CA PHE A 182 -7.40 -14.50 11.01
C PHE A 182 -8.00 -13.12 10.73
N ILE A 183 -7.38 -12.40 9.80
CA ILE A 183 -8.04 -11.31 9.07
C ILE A 183 -7.98 -11.60 7.59
N LYS A 184 -9.06 -11.34 6.85
CA LYS A 184 -9.10 -11.37 5.40
C LYS A 184 -8.90 -9.96 4.88
N LEU A 185 -7.76 -9.74 4.21
CA LEU A 185 -7.43 -8.46 3.62
C LEU A 185 -8.18 -8.35 2.29
N ASP A 186 -9.11 -7.40 2.22
CA ASP A 186 -10.03 -7.27 1.07
C ASP A 186 -9.29 -7.05 -0.26
N LYS A 187 -9.93 -7.51 -1.33
CA LYS A 187 -9.45 -7.37 -2.71
C LYS A 187 -9.20 -5.92 -3.10
N TYR A 188 -9.85 -4.92 -2.49
CA TYR A 188 -9.57 -3.50 -2.72
C TYR A 188 -8.10 -3.17 -2.47
N PHE A 189 -7.49 -3.72 -1.42
CA PHE A 189 -6.08 -3.48 -1.09
C PHE A 189 -5.14 -4.28 -2.00
N LEU A 190 -5.58 -5.44 -2.47
CA LEU A 190 -4.73 -6.35 -3.24
C LEU A 190 -4.80 -6.10 -4.74
N ARG A 191 -5.93 -5.60 -5.24
CA ARG A 191 -6.12 -5.32 -6.66
C ARG A 191 -5.09 -4.32 -7.17
N ASP A 192 -4.34 -4.71 -8.21
CA ASP A 192 -3.27 -3.89 -8.79
C ASP A 192 -2.23 -3.42 -7.75
N ILE A 193 -2.01 -4.17 -6.66
CA ILE A 193 -1.05 -3.79 -5.59
C ILE A 193 0.38 -3.60 -6.13
N ALA A 194 0.76 -4.34 -7.17
CA ALA A 194 2.04 -4.19 -7.86
C ALA A 194 2.22 -2.84 -8.58
N LYS A 195 1.15 -2.06 -8.76
CA LYS A 195 1.15 -0.74 -9.42
C LYS A 195 0.85 0.40 -8.46
N HIS A 196 0.46 0.11 -7.22
CA HIS A 196 -0.04 1.08 -6.26
C HIS A 196 0.80 1.11 -4.97
N PRO A 197 1.75 2.05 -4.83
CA PRO A 197 2.62 2.16 -3.65
C PRO A 197 1.86 2.27 -2.33
N ALA A 198 0.77 3.04 -2.28
CA ALA A 198 -0.03 3.20 -1.06
C ALA A 198 -0.66 1.88 -0.60
N LYS A 199 -1.18 1.07 -1.53
CA LYS A 199 -1.75 -0.25 -1.23
C LYS A 199 -0.66 -1.20 -0.71
N LEU A 200 0.50 -1.17 -1.35
CA LEU A 200 1.65 -1.97 -0.93
C LEU A 200 2.14 -1.59 0.47
N ASP A 201 2.34 -0.29 0.74
CA ASP A 201 2.82 0.17 2.05
C ASP A 201 1.81 -0.11 3.16
N MET A 202 0.51 0.01 2.88
CA MET A 202 -0.54 -0.40 3.81
C MET A 202 -0.46 -1.90 4.13
N ALA A 203 -0.45 -2.75 3.10
CA ALA A 203 -0.37 -4.21 3.26
C ALA A 203 0.93 -4.62 3.99
N ARG A 204 2.05 -3.98 3.66
CA ARG A 204 3.34 -4.21 4.34
C ARG A 204 3.27 -3.81 5.80
N THR A 205 2.77 -2.62 6.11
CA THR A 205 2.69 -2.10 7.49
C THR A 205 1.80 -3.01 8.34
N LEU A 206 0.65 -3.42 7.79
CA LEU A 206 -0.25 -4.35 8.45
C LEU A 206 0.42 -5.70 8.72
N GLN A 207 1.07 -6.27 7.70
CA GLN A 207 1.80 -7.53 7.83
C GLN A 207 2.96 -7.45 8.82
N GLN A 208 3.69 -6.34 8.88
CA GLN A 208 4.75 -6.11 9.86
C GLN A 208 4.19 -5.97 11.27
N THR A 209 3.06 -5.29 11.43
CA THR A 209 2.40 -5.10 12.74
C THR A 209 1.89 -6.41 13.31
N LEU A 210 1.40 -7.31 12.46
CA LEU A 210 0.87 -8.62 12.87
C LEU A 210 1.94 -9.73 12.92
N LYS A 211 3.15 -9.46 12.44
CA LYS A 211 4.23 -10.45 12.37
C LYS A 211 4.61 -10.93 13.77
N GLY A 212 4.50 -12.23 14.00
CA GLY A 212 4.82 -12.85 15.29
C GLY A 212 3.69 -12.81 16.33
N GLY A 213 2.54 -12.21 15.98
CA GLY A 213 1.32 -12.26 16.79
C GLY A 213 0.50 -13.55 16.57
N ALA A 214 -0.65 -13.63 17.24
CA ALA A 214 -1.60 -14.73 17.11
C ALA A 214 -2.45 -14.63 15.82
N THR A 215 -2.70 -13.42 15.34
CA THR A 215 -3.51 -13.14 14.14
C THR A 215 -2.70 -13.32 12.86
N SER A 216 -3.26 -14.04 11.89
CA SER A 216 -2.66 -14.22 10.56
C SER A 216 -3.48 -13.55 9.45
N ILE A 217 -2.81 -13.01 8.44
CA ILE A 217 -3.48 -12.43 7.26
C ILE A 217 -3.79 -13.52 6.22
N ILE A 218 -5.00 -13.48 5.69
CA ILE A 218 -5.44 -14.16 4.46
C ILE A 218 -5.62 -13.10 3.39
N ALA A 219 -4.87 -13.19 2.29
CA ALA A 219 -5.02 -12.30 1.14
C ALA A 219 -6.19 -12.76 0.25
N GLU A 220 -7.22 -11.93 0.10
CA GLU A 220 -8.41 -12.27 -0.68
C GLU A 220 -8.41 -11.66 -2.10
N GLY A 221 -9.09 -12.34 -3.03
CA GLY A 221 -9.37 -11.79 -4.35
C GLY A 221 -8.14 -11.73 -5.26
N LEU A 222 -7.17 -12.61 -5.01
CA LEU A 222 -5.99 -12.79 -5.84
C LEU A 222 -6.38 -13.32 -7.23
N GLU A 223 -6.14 -12.50 -8.25
CA GLU A 223 -6.55 -12.78 -9.63
C GLU A 223 -5.41 -12.75 -10.65
N THR A 224 -4.24 -12.24 -10.26
CA THR A 224 -3.09 -12.14 -11.17
C THR A 224 -1.80 -12.68 -10.55
N GLU A 225 -0.83 -13.00 -11.42
CA GLU A 225 0.54 -13.40 -11.05
C GLU A 225 1.25 -12.32 -10.24
N ASP A 226 1.14 -11.05 -10.66
CA ASP A 226 1.79 -9.92 -9.99
C ASP A 226 1.27 -9.73 -8.55
N GLU A 227 -0.06 -9.85 -8.34
CA GLU A 227 -0.66 -9.76 -7.00
C GLU A 227 -0.16 -10.88 -6.09
N LEU A 228 -0.15 -12.12 -6.57
CA LEU A 228 0.34 -13.27 -5.80
C LEU A 228 1.84 -13.15 -5.49
N GLY A 229 2.64 -12.66 -6.44
CA GLY A 229 4.07 -12.41 -6.26
C GLY A 229 4.34 -11.37 -5.16
N VAL A 230 3.61 -10.25 -5.18
CA VAL A 230 3.72 -9.23 -4.12
C VAL A 230 3.28 -9.78 -2.77
N VAL A 231 2.16 -10.49 -2.69
CA VAL A 231 1.65 -11.08 -1.43
C VAL A 231 2.64 -12.10 -0.85
N ARG A 232 3.23 -12.95 -1.70
CA ARG A 232 4.30 -13.88 -1.32
C ARG A 232 5.51 -13.13 -0.75
N ASP A 233 5.96 -12.07 -1.40
CA ASP A 233 7.16 -11.32 -1.01
C ASP A 233 6.97 -10.45 0.24
N LEU A 234 5.73 -10.04 0.52
CA LEU A 234 5.37 -9.44 1.81
C LEU A 234 5.40 -10.47 2.96
N GLY A 235 5.44 -11.77 2.63
CA GLY A 235 5.40 -12.86 3.61
C GLY A 235 4.02 -13.10 4.19
N ILE A 236 2.94 -12.71 3.48
CA ILE A 236 1.58 -13.05 3.86
C ILE A 236 1.42 -14.57 3.72
N ARG A 237 0.89 -15.21 4.78
CA ARG A 237 0.95 -16.67 4.93
C ARG A 237 -0.12 -17.41 4.13
N PHE A 238 -1.29 -16.81 4.00
CA PHE A 238 -2.47 -17.46 3.45
C PHE A 238 -3.06 -16.61 2.31
N GLY A 239 -3.68 -17.27 1.33
CA GLY A 239 -4.31 -16.57 0.23
C GLY A 239 -5.45 -17.35 -0.42
N GLN A 240 -6.37 -16.60 -1.00
CA GLN A 240 -7.57 -17.07 -1.69
C GLN A 240 -7.86 -16.16 -2.89
N GLY A 241 -8.37 -16.74 -3.97
CA GLY A 241 -8.74 -15.98 -5.16
C GLY A 241 -8.79 -16.85 -6.40
N PHE A 242 -9.38 -16.32 -7.48
CA PHE A 242 -9.62 -17.10 -8.70
C PHE A 242 -8.34 -17.54 -9.41
N PHE A 243 -7.22 -16.84 -9.20
CA PHE A 243 -5.92 -17.25 -9.73
C PHE A 243 -5.39 -18.52 -9.04
N LEU A 244 -5.74 -18.72 -7.76
CA LEU A 244 -5.39 -19.94 -7.03
C LEU A 244 -6.40 -21.06 -7.34
N ALA A 245 -7.68 -20.81 -7.06
CA ALA A 245 -8.78 -21.71 -7.37
C ALA A 245 -10.14 -21.00 -7.25
N ARG A 246 -11.12 -21.40 -8.08
CA ARG A 246 -12.49 -20.89 -8.04
C ARG A 246 -13.38 -21.67 -7.06
N PRO A 247 -14.47 -21.07 -6.56
CA PRO A 247 -15.48 -21.80 -5.79
C PRO A 247 -16.13 -22.91 -6.64
N GLN A 248 -16.25 -24.12 -6.09
CA GLN A 248 -16.84 -25.27 -6.76
C GLN A 248 -17.61 -26.14 -5.76
N ASP A 249 -18.63 -26.88 -6.21
CA ASP A 249 -19.37 -27.83 -5.35
C ASP A 249 -18.43 -28.93 -4.82
N LYS A 250 -17.49 -29.38 -5.67
CA LYS A 250 -16.37 -30.25 -5.29
C LYS A 250 -15.08 -29.45 -5.44
N PRO A 251 -14.53 -28.87 -4.36
CA PRO A 251 -13.40 -27.98 -4.46
C PRO A 251 -12.14 -28.74 -4.84
N ALA A 252 -11.25 -28.08 -5.59
CA ALA A 252 -9.93 -28.61 -5.88
C ALA A 252 -9.12 -28.76 -4.57
N SER A 253 -8.38 -29.87 -4.46
CA SER A 253 -7.36 -30.06 -3.42
C SER A 253 -6.09 -29.27 -3.70
N ASP A 254 -5.84 -28.99 -4.97
CA ASP A 254 -4.61 -28.37 -5.46
C ASP A 254 -4.91 -26.99 -6.05
N MET A 255 -3.97 -26.08 -5.83
CA MET A 255 -3.93 -24.77 -6.47
C MET A 255 -3.60 -24.90 -7.97
N SER A 256 -3.97 -23.89 -8.76
CA SER A 256 -3.61 -23.81 -10.17
C SER A 256 -2.09 -23.94 -10.40
N SER A 257 -1.69 -24.59 -11.49
CA SER A 257 -0.27 -24.79 -11.83
C SER A 257 0.47 -23.47 -12.10
N GLN A 258 -0.24 -22.44 -12.55
CA GLN A 258 0.30 -21.09 -12.71
C GLN A 258 0.64 -20.48 -11.35
N ALA A 259 -0.30 -20.48 -10.39
CA ALA A 259 -0.06 -19.94 -9.06
C ALA A 259 1.02 -20.73 -8.28
N ALA A 260 1.07 -22.07 -8.44
CA ALA A 260 2.14 -22.90 -7.88
C ALA A 260 3.54 -22.47 -8.37
N ARG A 261 3.68 -22.18 -9.67
CA ARG A 261 4.96 -21.69 -10.23
C ARG A 261 5.35 -20.33 -9.65
N VAL A 262 4.41 -19.43 -9.44
CA VAL A 262 4.69 -18.12 -8.83
C VAL A 262 5.21 -18.31 -7.41
N LEU A 263 4.58 -19.17 -6.61
CA LEU A 263 5.00 -19.41 -5.23
C LEU A 263 6.35 -20.14 -5.11
N GLN A 264 6.69 -20.98 -6.09
CA GLN A 264 8.00 -21.65 -6.18
C GLN A 264 9.09 -20.78 -6.83
N SER A 265 8.71 -19.69 -7.47
CA SER A 265 9.66 -18.80 -8.14
C SER A 265 10.56 -18.10 -7.12
N SER A 266 11.87 -18.12 -7.37
CA SER A 266 12.85 -17.32 -6.63
C SER A 266 12.90 -15.86 -7.07
N GLN A 267 12.09 -15.47 -8.08
CA GLN A 267 12.02 -14.09 -8.56
C GLN A 267 11.30 -13.22 -7.54
N ILE A 268 11.87 -12.06 -7.21
CA ILE A 268 11.33 -11.09 -6.25
C ILE A 268 10.67 -9.94 -7.00
N ALA A 269 9.43 -9.63 -6.65
CA ALA A 269 8.64 -8.56 -7.22
C ALA A 269 9.29 -7.20 -6.96
N VAL A 270 9.37 -6.41 -8.03
CA VAL A 270 9.70 -4.99 -7.95
C VAL A 270 8.49 -4.26 -7.38
N PHE A 271 8.72 -3.58 -6.26
CA PHE A 271 7.67 -2.86 -5.58
C PHE A 271 7.44 -1.50 -6.26
N PRO A 272 6.18 -1.09 -6.51
CA PRO A 272 5.89 0.21 -7.07
C PRO A 272 6.42 1.28 -6.13
N GLN A 273 7.21 2.21 -6.69
CA GLN A 273 7.92 3.17 -5.88
C GLN A 273 7.04 4.35 -5.47
N ALA A 274 7.16 4.73 -4.20
CA ALA A 274 6.42 5.84 -3.60
C ALA A 274 6.81 7.24 -4.13
N VAL A 275 7.76 7.33 -5.07
CA VAL A 275 8.33 8.60 -5.57
C VAL A 275 7.25 9.55 -6.13
N ARG A 276 6.07 9.04 -6.53
CA ARG A 276 4.92 9.87 -6.94
C ARG A 276 3.78 9.98 -5.92
N VAL A 277 3.75 9.15 -4.88
CA VAL A 277 2.55 8.98 -4.01
C VAL A 277 2.67 9.70 -2.67
N GLY A 278 3.89 9.97 -2.19
CA GLY A 278 4.10 10.77 -0.98
C GLY A 278 3.43 12.15 -1.04
N TRP A 279 3.17 12.68 -2.25
CA TRP A 279 2.53 13.98 -2.44
C TRP A 279 0.99 13.92 -2.31
N ARG A 280 0.36 12.76 -2.57
CA ARG A 280 -1.10 12.61 -2.54
C ARG A 280 -1.66 12.13 -1.20
N ALA A 281 -0.85 11.46 -0.38
CA ALA A 281 -1.27 10.98 0.95
C ALA A 281 -1.20 12.08 2.03
N ILE A 282 -0.53 13.19 1.75
CA ILE A 282 -0.39 14.30 2.69
C ILE A 282 -1.48 15.33 2.37
N THR A 283 -2.40 15.50 3.31
CA THR A 283 -3.47 16.46 3.20
C THR A 283 -3.27 17.65 4.13
N ALA A 284 -4.09 18.69 3.97
CA ALA A 284 -4.10 19.86 4.85
C ALA A 284 -4.31 19.52 6.35
N SER A 285 -4.78 18.31 6.66
CA SER A 285 -4.87 17.79 8.03
C SER A 285 -3.54 17.84 8.81
N LYS A 286 -2.40 17.66 8.14
CA LYS A 286 -1.07 17.72 8.79
C LYS A 286 -0.70 19.14 9.23
N LEU A 287 -1.32 20.15 8.63
CA LEU A 287 -1.12 21.57 8.93
C LEU A 287 -2.16 22.10 9.94
N LEU A 288 -3.07 21.23 10.42
CA LEU A 288 -4.16 21.61 11.30
C LEU A 288 -3.65 21.96 12.69
N ARG A 289 -3.87 23.21 13.09
CA ARG A 289 -3.79 23.65 14.47
C ARG A 289 -5.19 23.96 14.98
N VAL A 290 -5.65 23.18 15.95
CA VAL A 290 -6.92 23.45 16.63
C VAL A 290 -6.79 24.78 17.36
N ALA A 291 -7.63 25.74 16.98
CA ALA A 291 -7.57 27.11 17.47
C ALA A 291 -8.96 27.63 17.84
N PRO A 292 -9.08 28.40 18.93
CA PRO A 292 -10.36 28.97 19.34
C PRO A 292 -10.87 30.01 18.33
N THR A 293 -12.18 30.20 18.30
CA THR A 293 -12.86 31.10 17.36
C THR A 293 -13.72 32.13 18.07
N LEU A 294 -14.22 33.10 17.31
CA LEU A 294 -15.18 34.09 17.80
C LEU A 294 -16.39 34.18 16.86
N PRO A 295 -17.60 34.47 17.37
CA PRO A 295 -18.75 34.82 16.53
C PRO A 295 -18.51 36.12 15.74
N LEU A 296 -19.17 36.28 14.60
CA LEU A 296 -19.13 37.52 13.79
C LEU A 296 -19.52 38.79 14.54
N ARG A 297 -20.36 38.67 15.58
CA ARG A 297 -20.82 39.79 16.42
C ARG A 297 -19.78 40.24 17.45
N SER A 298 -18.64 39.56 17.57
CA SER A 298 -17.61 39.89 18.55
C SER A 298 -17.00 41.27 18.32
N SER A 299 -16.59 41.88 19.42
CA SER A 299 -15.94 43.20 19.47
C SER A 299 -14.42 43.09 19.36
N ASN A 300 -13.74 44.21 19.12
CA ASN A 300 -12.28 44.24 19.12
C ASN A 300 -11.69 43.89 20.50
N ASP A 301 -12.38 44.24 21.60
CA ASP A 301 -11.94 43.85 22.94
C ASP A 301 -11.98 42.32 23.12
N ASP A 302 -12.99 41.63 22.57
CA ASP A 302 -13.07 40.16 22.62
C ASP A 302 -11.89 39.50 21.89
N VAL A 303 -11.53 40.03 20.72
CA VAL A 303 -10.37 39.59 19.94
C VAL A 303 -9.07 39.79 20.73
N LEU A 304 -8.91 40.97 21.34
CA LEU A 304 -7.74 41.27 22.16
C LEU A 304 -7.65 40.35 23.39
N HIS A 305 -8.77 40.11 24.07
CA HIS A 305 -8.84 39.18 25.19
C HIS A 305 -8.43 37.78 24.78
N LEU A 306 -8.88 37.31 23.61
CA LEU A 306 -8.52 35.99 23.10
C LEU A 306 -7.02 35.90 22.79
N PHE A 307 -6.43 36.91 22.14
CA PHE A 307 -4.99 36.94 21.86
C PHE A 307 -4.12 37.04 23.13
N ASN A 308 -4.60 37.71 24.17
CA ASN A 308 -3.90 37.78 25.45
C ASN A 308 -3.97 36.44 26.20
N ARG A 309 -5.10 35.73 26.12
CA ARG A 309 -5.27 34.40 26.71
C ARG A 309 -4.48 33.31 25.98
N HIS A 310 -4.28 33.47 24.67
CA HIS A 310 -3.53 32.55 23.82
C HIS A 310 -2.38 33.29 23.11
N PRO A 311 -1.21 33.45 23.75
CA PRO A 311 -0.05 34.14 23.17
C PRO A 311 0.46 33.52 21.87
N ASP A 312 0.36 32.19 21.72
CA ASP A 312 0.84 31.45 20.54
C ASP A 312 -0.14 31.48 19.35
N LEU A 313 -1.28 32.13 19.52
CA LEU A 313 -2.31 32.24 18.49
C LEU A 313 -1.94 33.35 17.49
N HIS A 314 -1.70 32.97 16.24
CA HIS A 314 -1.29 33.88 15.17
C HIS A 314 -2.48 34.58 14.49
N ALA A 315 -3.67 33.98 14.52
CA ALA A 315 -4.89 34.55 13.95
C ALA A 315 -6.15 33.98 14.64
N VAL A 316 -7.29 34.62 14.44
CA VAL A 316 -8.61 34.20 14.96
C VAL A 316 -9.62 34.18 13.82
N ALA A 317 -10.32 33.05 13.66
CA ALA A 317 -11.43 32.95 12.71
C ALA A 317 -12.74 33.49 13.32
N LEU A 318 -13.49 34.24 12.51
CA LEU A 318 -14.84 34.67 12.81
C LEU A 318 -15.84 33.76 12.11
N LEU A 319 -16.73 33.14 12.89
CA LEU A 319 -17.71 32.17 12.40
C LEU A 319 -19.13 32.74 12.37
N ASP A 320 -19.96 32.21 11.48
CA ASP A 320 -21.41 32.35 11.54
C ASP A 320 -22.06 31.37 12.54
N GLU A 321 -23.39 31.36 12.60
CA GLU A 321 -24.15 30.48 13.50
C GLU A 321 -24.09 28.99 13.07
N ASP A 322 -23.72 28.71 11.81
CA ASP A 322 -23.57 27.36 11.24
C ASP A 322 -22.11 26.85 11.33
N GLU A 323 -21.26 27.52 12.13
CA GLU A 323 -19.82 27.24 12.30
C GLU A 323 -18.99 27.40 11.01
N ARG A 324 -19.47 28.19 10.04
CA ARG A 324 -18.73 28.47 8.81
C ARG A 324 -17.81 29.67 8.99
N PRO A 325 -16.54 29.57 8.56
CA PRO A 325 -15.60 30.67 8.66
C PRO A 325 -15.87 31.73 7.60
N LEU A 326 -16.16 32.97 8.02
CA LEU A 326 -16.40 34.09 7.10
C LEU A 326 -15.28 35.13 7.10
N ALA A 327 -14.48 35.20 8.16
CA ALA A 327 -13.38 36.16 8.22
C ALA A 327 -12.22 35.66 9.10
N LEU A 328 -11.03 36.20 8.86
CA LEU A 328 -9.82 35.91 9.64
C LEU A 328 -9.20 37.22 10.15
N ILE A 329 -8.88 37.28 11.43
CA ILE A 329 -8.15 38.42 12.03
C ILE A 329 -6.73 37.95 12.37
N ALA A 330 -5.74 38.45 11.64
CA ALA A 330 -4.34 38.21 11.95
C ALA A 330 -3.89 39.03 13.17
N ARG A 331 -3.22 38.38 14.13
CA ARG A 331 -2.75 39.01 15.38
C ARG A 331 -1.90 40.25 15.11
N ARG A 332 -0.93 40.13 14.20
CA ARG A 332 0.03 41.19 13.89
C ARG A 332 -0.67 42.45 13.37
N ALA A 333 -1.46 42.32 12.32
CA ALA A 333 -2.22 43.42 11.73
C ALA A 333 -3.22 44.04 12.73
N PHE A 334 -3.84 43.19 13.57
CA PHE A 334 -4.73 43.65 14.62
C PHE A 334 -4.00 44.48 15.68
N ILE A 335 -2.93 43.93 16.27
CA ILE A 335 -2.15 44.60 17.33
C ILE A 335 -1.50 45.88 16.82
N ASP A 336 -0.91 45.89 15.63
CA ASP A 336 -0.28 47.08 15.03
C ASP A 336 -1.27 48.25 14.92
N ARG A 337 -2.52 47.96 14.54
CA ARG A 337 -3.57 48.96 14.39
C ARG A 337 -4.27 49.30 15.73
N TYR A 338 -4.24 48.38 16.68
CA TYR A 338 -4.88 48.54 18.00
C TYR A 338 -3.96 49.21 19.03
N ALA A 339 -2.63 49.14 18.83
CA ALA A 339 -1.61 49.75 19.68
C ALA A 339 -1.45 51.28 19.46
N MET A 340 -2.16 51.86 18.50
CA MET A 340 -2.14 53.31 18.28
C MET A 340 -2.75 54.08 19.47
N PRO A 341 -2.24 55.27 19.83
CA PRO A 341 -2.79 56.09 20.91
C PRO A 341 -4.29 56.34 20.73
N TYR A 342 -5.07 56.25 21.82
CA TYR A 342 -6.53 56.44 21.88
C TYR A 342 -7.38 55.45 21.06
N HIS A 343 -6.78 54.50 20.34
CA HIS A 343 -7.54 53.54 19.51
C HIS A 343 -8.37 52.55 20.33
N ARG A 344 -7.84 52.08 21.47
CA ARG A 344 -8.56 51.17 22.36
C ARG A 344 -9.86 51.77 22.89
N GLU A 345 -9.81 53.02 23.32
CA GLU A 345 -10.96 53.76 23.87
C GLU A 345 -12.02 54.06 22.81
N LEU A 346 -11.59 54.28 21.56
CA LEU A 346 -12.47 54.64 20.44
C LEU A 346 -13.04 53.45 19.66
N TYR A 347 -12.36 52.30 19.67
CA TYR A 347 -12.68 51.16 18.80
C TYR A 347 -12.89 49.84 19.54
N GLY A 348 -12.66 49.73 20.85
CA GLY A 348 -12.76 48.45 21.57
C GLY A 348 -14.12 47.77 21.49
N LYS A 349 -15.20 48.54 21.68
CA LYS A 349 -16.59 48.04 21.57
C LYS A 349 -17.11 47.94 20.14
N LYS A 350 -16.35 48.35 19.13
CA LYS A 350 -16.78 48.26 17.72
C LYS A 350 -16.64 46.83 17.21
N PRO A 351 -17.42 46.43 16.18
CA PRO A 351 -17.35 45.09 15.62
C PRO A 351 -15.94 44.74 15.10
N ALA A 352 -15.47 43.55 15.45
CA ALA A 352 -14.17 43.01 15.07
C ALA A 352 -14.01 42.86 13.55
N LEU A 353 -15.13 42.69 12.83
CA LEU A 353 -15.17 42.54 11.38
C LEU A 353 -14.55 43.73 10.61
N ALA A 354 -14.40 44.89 11.24
CA ALA A 354 -13.72 46.04 10.64
C ALA A 354 -12.19 45.85 10.49
N PHE A 355 -11.61 44.89 11.23
CA PHE A 355 -10.19 44.57 11.25
C PHE A 355 -9.88 43.19 10.63
N ALA A 356 -10.90 42.50 10.12
CA ALA A 356 -10.79 41.14 9.59
C ALA A 356 -10.58 41.12 8.08
N ASN A 357 -9.78 40.16 7.61
CA ASN A 357 -9.81 39.75 6.21
C ASN A 357 -11.10 38.97 5.95
N ARG A 358 -11.97 39.52 5.10
CA ARG A 358 -13.28 38.95 4.73
C ARG A 358 -13.22 37.94 3.59
N GLN A 359 -12.04 37.71 3.04
CA GLN A 359 -11.77 36.68 2.04
C GLN A 359 -10.57 35.85 2.52
N PRO A 360 -10.73 35.09 3.62
CA PRO A 360 -9.67 34.20 4.06
C PRO A 360 -9.52 33.04 3.06
N VAL A 361 -8.29 32.54 2.92
CA VAL A 361 -8.05 31.30 2.19
C VAL A 361 -8.63 30.15 3.00
N LEU A 362 -9.54 29.39 2.39
CA LEU A 362 -10.16 28.20 2.96
C LEU A 362 -9.56 26.96 2.30
N VAL A 363 -9.12 26.00 3.10
CA VAL A 363 -8.51 24.75 2.63
C VAL A 363 -9.26 23.59 3.25
N GLU A 364 -9.87 22.73 2.44
CA GLU A 364 -10.49 21.51 2.95
C GLU A 364 -9.44 20.58 3.56
N LYS A 365 -9.79 19.89 4.64
CA LYS A 365 -8.92 18.94 5.35
C LYS A 365 -8.39 17.83 4.43
N SER A 366 -9.14 17.48 3.40
CA SER A 366 -8.79 16.49 2.37
C SER A 366 -7.95 17.07 1.22
N ALA A 367 -7.72 18.39 1.17
CA ALA A 367 -6.94 19.03 0.12
C ALA A 367 -5.52 18.47 0.08
N SER A 368 -5.06 18.16 -1.12
CA SER A 368 -3.77 17.51 -1.37
C SER A 368 -2.61 18.49 -1.33
N LEU A 369 -1.38 17.97 -1.34
CA LEU A 369 -0.18 18.80 -1.48
C LEU A 369 -0.17 19.62 -2.78
N GLU A 370 -0.73 19.09 -3.87
CA GLU A 370 -0.83 19.80 -5.15
C GLU A 370 -1.72 21.03 -5.02
N ASP A 371 -2.89 20.89 -4.37
CA ASP A 371 -3.82 22.00 -4.09
C ASP A 371 -3.15 23.06 -3.21
N MET A 372 -2.45 22.62 -2.16
CA MET A 372 -1.74 23.51 -1.25
C MET A 372 -0.52 24.17 -1.91
N SER A 373 0.17 23.49 -2.83
CA SER A 373 1.27 24.07 -3.61
C SER A 373 0.76 25.09 -4.64
N ALA A 374 -0.46 24.94 -5.16
CA ALA A 374 -1.09 25.93 -6.01
C ALA A 374 -1.38 27.22 -5.23
N LEU A 375 -1.74 27.12 -3.93
CA LEU A 375 -1.86 28.29 -3.06
C LEU A 375 -0.55 29.10 -3.00
N LEU A 376 0.60 28.42 -2.84
CA LEU A 376 1.94 29.04 -2.85
C LEU A 376 2.28 29.78 -4.15
N MET A 377 1.63 29.44 -5.26
CA MET A 377 1.82 30.07 -6.57
C MET A 377 0.79 31.17 -6.86
N SER A 378 -0.15 31.42 -5.95
CA SER A 378 -1.15 32.49 -6.06
C SER A 378 -0.51 33.88 -5.96
N GLU A 379 -1.08 34.85 -6.70
CA GLU A 379 -0.69 36.26 -6.63
C GLU A 379 -1.02 36.90 -5.26
N ASP A 380 -2.03 36.39 -4.54
CA ASP A 380 -2.44 36.89 -3.22
C ASP A 380 -1.72 36.13 -2.10
N GLN A 381 -0.56 36.62 -1.68
CA GLN A 381 0.31 35.96 -0.69
C GLN A 381 -0.03 36.25 0.78
N ARG A 382 -1.16 36.90 1.09
CA ARG A 382 -1.52 37.28 2.48
C ARG A 382 -1.63 36.09 3.44
N TYR A 383 -1.99 34.91 2.94
CA TYR A 383 -2.05 33.68 3.74
C TYR A 383 -0.68 33.24 4.28
N LEU A 384 0.44 33.66 3.66
CA LEU A 384 1.78 33.36 4.15
C LEU A 384 2.07 34.06 5.49
N THR A 385 1.52 35.26 5.67
CA THR A 385 1.70 36.06 6.89
C THR A 385 0.55 35.86 7.88
N ASP A 386 -0.67 35.76 7.38
CA ASP A 386 -1.88 35.79 8.20
C ASP A 386 -2.37 34.39 8.58
N GLY A 387 -1.91 33.37 7.87
CA GLY A 387 -2.42 32.00 7.95
C GLY A 387 -3.65 31.77 7.06
N PHE A 388 -4.16 30.54 7.09
CA PHE A 388 -5.35 30.10 6.37
C PHE A 388 -6.23 29.26 7.29
N ILE A 389 -7.49 29.05 6.87
CA ILE A 389 -8.47 28.30 7.65
C ILE A 389 -8.62 26.91 7.05
N ILE A 390 -8.57 25.88 7.90
CA ILE A 390 -8.81 24.50 7.50
C ILE A 390 -10.26 24.15 7.82
N THR A 391 -10.96 23.60 6.83
CA THR A 391 -12.38 23.22 6.93
C THR A 391 -12.59 21.73 6.76
N GLU A 392 -13.71 21.22 7.27
CA GLU A 392 -14.22 19.89 6.93
C GLU A 392 -15.68 20.07 6.48
N HIS A 393 -15.94 19.81 5.20
CA HIS A 393 -17.25 20.06 4.58
C HIS A 393 -17.74 21.51 4.75
N GLY A 394 -16.83 22.47 4.63
CA GLY A 394 -17.11 23.90 4.76
C GLY A 394 -17.29 24.42 6.20
N ARG A 395 -17.19 23.56 7.22
CA ARG A 395 -17.20 23.97 8.64
C ARG A 395 -15.80 24.17 9.16
N TYR A 396 -15.63 25.09 10.09
CA TYR A 396 -14.33 25.38 10.69
C TYR A 396 -13.78 24.18 11.47
N LEU A 397 -12.54 23.81 11.18
CA LEU A 397 -11.82 22.76 11.91
C LEU A 397 -10.62 23.33 12.67
N GLY A 398 -9.93 24.32 12.09
CA GLY A 398 -8.78 24.96 12.71
C GLY A 398 -8.06 25.91 11.76
N LEU A 399 -6.82 26.26 12.12
CA LEU A 399 -5.97 27.17 11.35
C LEU A 399 -4.72 26.45 10.85
N GLY A 400 -4.17 26.91 9.74
CA GLY A 400 -2.84 26.53 9.25
C GLY A 400 -1.97 27.77 9.03
N THR A 401 -0.65 27.60 9.18
CA THR A 401 0.30 28.71 8.99
C THR A 401 1.02 28.60 7.65
N GLY A 402 1.37 29.75 7.07
CA GLY A 402 2.20 29.79 5.86
C GLY A 402 3.59 29.19 6.07
N GLU A 403 4.20 29.39 7.24
CA GLU A 403 5.49 28.82 7.60
C GLU A 403 5.46 27.29 7.59
N GLU A 404 4.47 26.68 8.25
CA GLU A 404 4.32 25.22 8.27
C GLU A 404 4.00 24.65 6.89
N LEU A 405 3.20 25.38 6.09
CA LEU A 405 2.93 25.00 4.70
C LEU A 405 4.22 24.96 3.88
N VAL A 406 5.02 26.05 3.91
CA VAL A 406 6.30 26.13 3.19
C VAL A 406 7.28 25.08 3.69
N ARG A 407 7.39 24.90 5.01
CA ARG A 407 8.25 23.87 5.62
C ARG A 407 7.83 22.47 5.17
N THR A 408 6.54 22.15 5.23
CA THR A 408 6.01 20.82 4.85
C THR A 408 6.23 20.56 3.37
N VAL A 409 5.93 21.52 2.49
CA VAL A 409 6.20 21.39 1.04
C VAL A 409 7.69 21.21 0.77
N THR A 410 8.55 21.92 1.51
CA THR A 410 10.01 21.85 1.35
C THR A 410 10.57 20.53 1.85
N GLU A 411 10.17 20.06 3.03
CA GLU A 411 10.56 18.75 3.58
C GLU A 411 10.16 17.61 2.63
N ILE A 412 8.95 17.67 2.06
CA ILE A 412 8.48 16.66 1.11
C ILE A 412 9.25 16.73 -0.21
N ARG A 413 9.53 17.94 -0.72
CA ARG A 413 10.38 18.10 -1.91
C ARG A 413 11.79 17.58 -1.67
N ILE A 414 12.35 17.83 -0.49
CA ILE A 414 13.65 17.29 -0.06
C ILE A 414 13.58 15.77 0.02
N GLU A 415 12.54 15.20 0.60
CA GLU A 415 12.38 13.76 0.78
C GLU A 415 12.16 13.02 -0.54
N ALA A 416 11.33 13.55 -1.44
CA ALA A 416 11.14 13.00 -2.80
C ALA A 416 12.39 13.14 -3.66
N ALA A 417 13.10 14.28 -3.58
CA ALA A 417 14.39 14.48 -4.23
C ALA A 417 15.51 13.62 -3.60
N ARG A 418 15.35 13.16 -2.36
CA ARG A 418 16.34 12.31 -1.68
C ARG A 418 16.44 10.91 -2.28
N TYR A 419 15.35 10.42 -2.87
CA TYR A 419 15.23 9.02 -3.30
C TYR A 419 15.23 8.81 -4.82
N ALA A 420 15.19 9.89 -5.61
CA ALA A 420 15.24 9.81 -7.06
C ALA A 420 16.27 10.79 -7.64
N ASN A 421 16.85 10.43 -8.78
CA ASN A 421 17.73 11.32 -9.50
C ASN A 421 16.91 12.49 -10.12
N PRO A 422 17.29 13.75 -9.87
CA PRO A 422 16.46 14.91 -10.25
C PRO A 422 16.33 15.13 -11.75
N LEU A 423 17.25 14.57 -12.55
CA LEU A 423 17.27 14.74 -14.00
C LEU A 423 16.41 13.70 -14.71
N THR A 424 16.56 12.45 -14.29
CA THR A 424 15.95 11.28 -14.98
C THR A 424 14.69 10.77 -14.29
N PHE A 425 14.43 11.21 -13.05
CA PHE A 425 13.40 10.69 -12.15
C PHE A 425 13.51 9.19 -11.85
N LEU A 426 14.63 8.57 -12.22
CA LEU A 426 14.92 7.20 -11.88
C LEU A 426 15.27 7.08 -10.38
N PRO A 427 15.06 5.90 -9.79
CA PRO A 427 15.37 5.64 -8.39
C PRO A 427 16.86 5.87 -8.11
N GLY A 428 17.19 6.51 -6.99
CA GLY A 428 18.57 6.73 -6.55
C GLY A 428 19.14 5.55 -5.77
N ASN A 429 20.21 5.80 -5.02
CA ASN A 429 20.95 4.75 -4.30
C ASN A 429 20.14 4.04 -3.21
N ILE A 430 19.29 4.76 -2.46
CA ILE A 430 18.55 4.16 -1.34
C ILE A 430 17.53 3.10 -1.83
N PRO A 431 16.62 3.40 -2.80
CA PRO A 431 15.74 2.37 -3.35
C PRO A 431 16.48 1.19 -4.00
N LEU A 432 17.61 1.47 -4.66
CA LEU A 432 18.48 0.43 -5.23
C LEU A 432 19.00 -0.52 -4.16
N ASN A 433 19.61 0.01 -3.10
CA ASN A 433 20.19 -0.80 -2.03
C ASN A 433 19.12 -1.62 -1.31
N LEU A 434 17.95 -1.03 -1.02
CA LEU A 434 16.82 -1.76 -0.42
C LEU A 434 16.35 -2.92 -1.30
N HIS A 435 16.34 -2.76 -2.63
CA HIS A 435 15.96 -3.85 -3.53
C HIS A 435 17.05 -4.93 -3.61
N ILE A 436 18.33 -4.55 -3.62
CA ILE A 436 19.46 -5.50 -3.53
C ILE A 436 19.37 -6.31 -2.25
N GLU A 437 19.14 -5.67 -1.10
CA GLU A 437 18.98 -6.35 0.18
C GLU A 437 17.85 -7.37 0.15
N ARG A 438 16.70 -7.02 -0.42
CA ARG A 438 15.58 -7.98 -0.61
C ARG A 438 15.96 -9.18 -1.47
N LEU A 439 16.70 -8.95 -2.56
CA LEU A 439 17.19 -10.04 -3.43
C LEU A 439 18.15 -10.96 -2.67
N LEU A 440 19.05 -10.39 -1.87
CA LEU A 440 20.02 -11.14 -1.05
C LEU A 440 19.34 -11.92 0.07
N GLU A 441 18.42 -11.30 0.83
CA GLU A 441 17.65 -11.96 1.89
C GLU A 441 16.84 -13.14 1.36
N ALA A 442 16.24 -12.99 0.18
CA ALA A 442 15.50 -14.06 -0.48
C ALA A 442 16.39 -15.12 -1.15
N HIS A 443 17.71 -14.97 -1.10
CA HIS A 443 18.67 -15.82 -1.80
C HIS A 443 18.36 -15.94 -3.30
N ALA A 444 17.87 -14.85 -3.89
CA ALA A 444 17.52 -14.80 -5.30
C ALA A 444 18.79 -14.75 -6.17
N GLU A 445 18.72 -15.37 -7.35
CA GLU A 445 19.72 -15.19 -8.40
C GLU A 445 19.36 -13.96 -9.24
N PHE A 446 20.32 -13.07 -9.47
CA PHE A 446 20.10 -11.85 -10.25
C PHE A 446 21.38 -11.37 -10.94
N TYR A 447 21.23 -10.42 -11.86
CA TYR A 447 22.33 -9.79 -12.56
C TYR A 447 22.35 -8.29 -12.26
N ALA A 448 23.42 -7.81 -11.65
CA ALA A 448 23.65 -6.38 -11.42
C ALA A 448 24.46 -5.80 -12.59
N CYS A 449 23.79 -5.11 -13.50
CA CYS A 449 24.37 -4.46 -14.67
C CYS A 449 24.63 -2.99 -14.36
N TYR A 450 25.90 -2.65 -14.10
CA TYR A 450 26.35 -1.26 -13.96
C TYR A 450 26.65 -0.69 -15.33
N VAL A 451 26.00 0.43 -15.64
CA VAL A 451 26.04 1.10 -16.92
C VAL A 451 26.72 2.45 -16.76
N ASP A 452 27.62 2.79 -17.67
CA ASP A 452 28.37 4.04 -17.69
C ASP A 452 28.56 4.52 -19.14
N LEU A 453 28.73 5.83 -19.34
CA LEU A 453 28.89 6.43 -20.66
C LEU A 453 30.36 6.78 -20.94
N ASN A 454 30.99 6.03 -21.84
CA ASN A 454 32.36 6.33 -22.27
C ASN A 454 32.43 7.71 -22.93
N HIS A 455 33.47 8.47 -22.61
CA HIS A 455 33.74 9.79 -23.20
C HIS A 455 32.63 10.84 -23.01
N PHE A 456 31.76 10.68 -22.01
CA PHE A 456 30.68 11.63 -21.74
C PHE A 456 31.16 13.03 -21.34
N LYS A 457 32.21 13.12 -20.51
CA LYS A 457 32.79 14.43 -20.12
C LYS A 457 33.27 15.26 -21.33
N PRO A 458 34.13 14.73 -22.23
CA PRO A 458 34.48 15.42 -23.48
C PRO A 458 33.28 15.92 -24.29
N PHE A 459 32.19 15.15 -24.34
CA PHE A 459 30.96 15.56 -25.01
C PHE A 459 30.32 16.78 -24.31
N ASN A 460 30.20 16.77 -22.99
CA ASN A 460 29.68 17.91 -22.22
C ASN A 460 30.54 19.16 -22.37
N ASP A 461 31.87 19.00 -22.37
CA ASP A 461 32.81 20.10 -22.49
C ASP A 461 32.69 20.78 -23.86
N GLN A 462 32.37 20.02 -24.92
CA GLN A 462 32.22 20.52 -26.29
C GLN A 462 30.81 21.06 -26.60
N TYR A 463 29.75 20.36 -26.16
CA TYR A 463 28.36 20.65 -26.54
C TYR A 463 27.53 21.32 -25.44
N GLY A 464 28.08 21.45 -24.24
CA GLY A 464 27.40 22.03 -23.08
C GLY A 464 26.56 21.03 -22.28
N TYR A 465 26.30 21.39 -21.03
CA TYR A 465 25.58 20.55 -20.07
C TYR A 465 24.14 20.24 -20.46
N TRP A 466 23.45 21.15 -21.17
CA TRP A 466 22.07 20.89 -21.61
C TRP A 466 22.00 19.70 -22.58
N GLN A 467 22.92 19.61 -23.52
CA GLN A 467 23.02 18.50 -24.48
C GLN A 467 23.45 17.22 -23.75
N GLY A 468 24.31 17.34 -22.74
CA GLY A 468 24.65 16.25 -21.83
C GLY A 468 23.45 15.69 -21.08
N ASP A 469 22.63 16.57 -20.53
CA ASP A 469 21.41 16.21 -19.80
C ASP A 469 20.40 15.47 -20.70
N GLU A 470 20.24 15.91 -21.95
CA GLU A 470 19.41 15.21 -22.92
C GLU A 470 19.96 13.81 -23.26
N MET A 471 21.30 13.65 -23.29
CA MET A 471 21.93 12.33 -23.49
C MET A 471 21.68 11.41 -22.29
N LEU A 472 21.74 11.92 -21.06
CA LEU A 472 21.41 11.15 -19.85
C LEU A 472 19.94 10.74 -19.80
N LYS A 473 19.02 11.63 -20.18
CA LYS A 473 17.58 11.30 -20.31
C LYS A 473 17.35 10.24 -21.38
N MET A 474 18.05 10.32 -22.51
CA MET A 474 18.00 9.31 -23.56
C MET A 474 18.52 7.96 -23.06
N ALA A 475 19.65 7.93 -22.34
CA ALA A 475 20.17 6.71 -21.72
C ALA A 475 19.15 6.09 -20.77
N ALA A 476 18.58 6.89 -19.87
CA ALA A 476 17.53 6.46 -18.95
C ALA A 476 16.32 5.84 -19.67
N ALA A 477 15.84 6.49 -20.76
CA ALA A 477 14.71 5.99 -21.54
C ALA A 477 15.02 4.66 -22.24
N VAL A 478 16.20 4.52 -22.84
CA VAL A 478 16.63 3.28 -23.52
C VAL A 478 16.84 2.14 -22.52
N LEU A 479 17.37 2.43 -21.34
CA LEU A 479 17.53 1.43 -20.28
C LEU A 479 16.17 1.02 -19.70
N ALA A 480 15.22 1.94 -19.57
CA ALA A 480 13.89 1.65 -19.06
C ALA A 480 13.11 0.72 -20.00
N THR A 481 13.24 0.86 -21.33
CA THR A 481 12.59 -0.05 -22.29
C THR A 481 13.20 -1.46 -22.29
N ALA A 482 14.43 -1.63 -21.79
CA ALA A 482 15.06 -2.92 -21.63
C ALA A 482 14.51 -3.72 -20.43
N CYS A 483 13.94 -3.04 -19.44
CA CYS A 483 13.50 -3.63 -18.18
C CYS A 483 12.05 -4.11 -18.24
N GLU A 484 11.75 -5.26 -17.63
CA GLU A 484 10.37 -5.65 -17.30
C GLU A 484 10.00 -5.03 -15.93
N PRO A 485 9.07 -4.05 -15.85
CA PRO A 485 8.91 -3.22 -14.63
C PRO A 485 8.51 -3.97 -13.35
N THR A 486 7.93 -5.17 -13.47
CA THR A 486 7.53 -5.99 -12.33
C THR A 486 8.65 -6.92 -11.83
N ARG A 487 9.73 -7.08 -12.62
CA ARG A 487 10.82 -8.04 -12.37
C ARG A 487 12.21 -7.41 -12.32
N ASP A 488 12.46 -6.39 -13.12
CA ASP A 488 13.76 -5.75 -13.26
C ASP A 488 13.73 -4.33 -12.66
N PHE A 489 14.79 -3.97 -11.96
CA PHE A 489 14.88 -2.71 -11.25
C PHE A 489 15.97 -1.82 -11.86
N LEU A 490 15.58 -0.71 -12.46
CA LEU A 490 16.49 0.31 -12.98
C LEU A 490 16.62 1.48 -12.00
N GLY A 491 17.84 1.89 -11.70
CA GLY A 491 18.15 3.10 -10.93
C GLY A 491 19.23 3.96 -11.60
N HIS A 492 19.29 5.22 -11.20
CA HIS A 492 20.33 6.18 -11.58
C HIS A 492 21.14 6.55 -10.34
N VAL A 493 22.37 6.03 -10.29
CA VAL A 493 23.30 6.12 -9.16
C VAL A 493 23.85 7.55 -9.01
N GLY A 494 24.29 8.15 -10.11
CA GLY A 494 24.73 9.54 -10.19
C GLY A 494 25.60 9.83 -11.41
N GLY A 495 25.66 11.09 -11.85
CA GLY A 495 26.44 11.47 -13.04
C GLY A 495 25.93 10.74 -14.30
N ASP A 496 26.78 9.91 -14.88
CA ASP A 496 26.50 9.03 -16.02
C ASP A 496 26.37 7.54 -15.62
N ASP A 497 26.33 7.24 -14.32
CA ASP A 497 26.20 5.88 -13.78
C ASP A 497 24.73 5.46 -13.56
N PHE A 498 24.34 4.35 -14.18
CA PHE A 498 23.07 3.66 -13.96
C PHE A 498 23.29 2.23 -13.46
N LEU A 499 22.29 1.67 -12.79
CA LEU A 499 22.30 0.29 -12.33
C LEU A 499 20.99 -0.39 -12.68
N ILE A 500 21.06 -1.52 -13.36
CA ILE A 500 19.91 -2.40 -13.57
C ILE A 500 20.12 -3.71 -12.81
N LEU A 501 19.12 -4.12 -12.04
CA LEU A 501 19.04 -5.41 -11.38
C LEU A 501 18.07 -6.27 -12.18
N PHE A 502 18.60 -7.21 -12.97
CA PHE A 502 17.80 -8.11 -13.79
C PHE A 502 17.51 -9.43 -13.08
N GLN A 503 16.26 -9.86 -13.18
CA GLN A 503 15.82 -11.23 -12.87
C GLN A 503 15.24 -11.94 -14.10
N SER A 504 15.01 -11.19 -15.18
CA SER A 504 14.58 -11.70 -16.49
C SER A 504 15.61 -12.67 -17.09
N ALA A 505 15.16 -13.81 -17.61
CA ALA A 505 16.04 -14.83 -18.18
C ALA A 505 16.78 -14.36 -19.45
N ASP A 506 16.18 -13.43 -20.20
CA ASP A 506 16.71 -12.83 -21.43
C ASP A 506 17.46 -11.50 -21.18
N TRP A 507 17.87 -11.23 -19.94
CA TRP A 507 18.56 -10.00 -19.52
C TRP A 507 19.72 -9.60 -20.43
N GLN A 508 20.55 -10.57 -20.86
CA GLN A 508 21.75 -10.29 -21.66
C GLN A 508 21.37 -9.75 -23.05
N THR A 509 20.34 -10.31 -23.66
CA THR A 509 19.81 -9.83 -24.94
C THR A 509 19.25 -8.42 -24.78
N ARG A 510 18.46 -8.18 -23.73
CA ARG A 510 17.86 -6.87 -23.42
C ARG A 510 18.92 -5.79 -23.25
N ILE A 511 19.92 -6.03 -22.41
CA ILE A 511 20.95 -5.02 -22.14
C ILE A 511 21.85 -4.77 -23.36
N THR A 512 22.18 -5.82 -24.13
CA THR A 512 22.99 -5.66 -25.35
C THR A 512 22.23 -4.87 -26.43
N GLN A 513 20.91 -5.10 -26.58
CA GLN A 513 20.07 -4.31 -27.47
C GLN A 513 19.95 -2.85 -27.01
N ALA A 514 19.83 -2.61 -25.70
CA ALA A 514 19.81 -1.27 -25.13
C ALA A 514 21.13 -0.51 -25.42
N MET A 515 22.28 -1.18 -25.24
CA MET A 515 23.58 -0.61 -25.59
C MET A 515 23.65 -0.23 -27.07
N ALA A 516 23.23 -1.12 -27.98
CA ALA A 516 23.24 -0.85 -29.41
C ALA A 516 22.31 0.30 -29.80
N ALA A 517 21.10 0.35 -29.23
CA ALA A 517 20.13 1.41 -29.46
C ALA A 517 20.65 2.76 -28.96
N PHE A 518 21.21 2.81 -27.76
CA PHE A 518 21.83 4.03 -27.22
C PHE A 518 22.99 4.50 -28.11
N ASN A 519 23.92 3.60 -28.46
CA ASN A 519 25.09 3.96 -29.29
C ASN A 519 24.67 4.51 -30.66
N ALA A 520 23.62 3.95 -31.27
CA ALA A 520 23.09 4.45 -32.53
C ALA A 520 22.44 5.84 -32.38
N ASN A 521 21.62 6.03 -31.34
CA ASN A 521 20.92 7.29 -31.10
C ASN A 521 21.87 8.43 -30.68
N ALA A 522 22.94 8.11 -29.94
CA ALA A 522 23.94 9.08 -29.51
C ALA A 522 24.61 9.79 -30.70
N LEU A 523 24.81 9.11 -31.84
CA LEU A 523 25.40 9.69 -33.05
C LEU A 523 24.59 10.87 -33.62
N ALA A 524 23.26 10.85 -33.44
CA ALA A 524 22.40 11.92 -33.92
C ALA A 524 22.61 13.24 -33.13
N MET A 525 23.19 13.16 -31.93
CA MET A 525 23.45 14.32 -31.07
C MET A 525 24.73 15.08 -31.45
N TYR A 526 25.56 14.52 -32.33
CA TYR A 526 26.77 15.17 -32.83
C TYR A 526 26.48 16.05 -34.05
N THR A 527 27.35 17.03 -34.32
CA THR A 527 27.28 17.79 -35.57
C THR A 527 27.60 16.90 -36.79
N PRO A 528 27.14 17.26 -38.00
CA PRO A 528 27.54 16.56 -39.22
C PRO A 528 29.06 16.51 -39.43
N ALA A 529 29.78 17.56 -39.02
CA ALA A 529 31.24 17.63 -39.15
C ALA A 529 31.94 16.62 -38.23
N ASP A 530 31.53 16.53 -36.95
CA ASP A 530 32.09 15.59 -36.00
C ASP A 530 31.76 14.14 -36.36
N ARG A 531 30.55 13.91 -36.91
CA ARG A 531 30.18 12.60 -37.49
C ARG A 531 31.12 12.17 -38.61
N ALA A 532 31.45 13.08 -39.53
CA ALA A 532 32.38 12.81 -40.62
C ALA A 532 33.82 12.59 -40.13
N ALA A 533 34.23 13.26 -39.05
CA ALA A 533 35.52 13.09 -38.41
C ALA A 533 35.64 11.80 -37.57
N GLY A 534 34.52 11.14 -37.27
CA GLY A 534 34.49 9.91 -36.46
C GLY A 534 34.66 10.13 -34.95
N GLY A 535 34.53 11.38 -34.48
CA GLY A 535 34.73 11.75 -33.08
C GLY A 535 34.84 13.26 -32.89
N ILE A 536 35.28 13.66 -31.70
CA ILE A 536 35.47 15.06 -31.31
C ILE A 536 36.89 15.31 -30.78
N HIS A 537 37.38 16.53 -30.95
CA HIS A 537 38.60 17.00 -30.28
C HIS A 537 38.20 17.76 -29.02
N ALA A 538 38.70 17.33 -27.86
CA ALA A 538 38.45 17.97 -26.58
C ALA A 538 39.71 17.90 -25.69
N GLU A 539 39.70 18.58 -24.55
CA GLU A 539 40.79 18.49 -23.58
C GLU A 539 40.71 17.18 -22.78
N ASP A 540 41.86 16.53 -22.59
CA ASP A 540 41.99 15.38 -21.70
C ASP A 540 42.04 15.81 -20.21
N ARG A 541 42.20 14.84 -19.30
CA ARG A 541 42.26 15.12 -17.85
C ARG A 541 43.44 16.00 -17.43
N LYS A 542 44.41 16.23 -18.31
CA LYS A 542 45.59 17.08 -18.09
C LYS A 542 45.48 18.42 -18.84
N GLY A 543 44.34 18.72 -19.47
CA GLY A 543 44.13 19.93 -20.26
C GLY A 543 44.79 19.90 -21.64
N LEU A 544 45.19 18.73 -22.13
CA LEU A 544 45.83 18.59 -23.44
C LEU A 544 44.80 18.23 -24.51
N PRO A 545 44.87 18.80 -25.72
CA PRO A 545 44.00 18.42 -26.82
C PRO A 545 44.17 16.94 -27.18
N ALA A 546 43.07 16.19 -27.15
CA ALA A 546 43.00 14.79 -27.51
C ALA A 546 41.79 14.51 -28.40
N PHE A 547 41.89 13.47 -29.22
CA PHE A 547 40.77 12.99 -30.02
C PHE A 547 40.00 11.92 -29.23
N PHE A 548 38.69 12.11 -29.12
CA PHE A 548 37.76 11.20 -28.46
C PHE A 548 36.77 10.65 -29.47
N ARG A 549 36.53 9.34 -29.41
CA ARG A 549 35.44 8.72 -30.18
C ARG A 549 34.08 9.16 -29.60
N PHE A 550 33.01 8.90 -30.36
CA PHE A 550 31.65 9.18 -29.89
C PHE A 550 31.35 8.48 -28.56
N VAL A 551 30.45 9.08 -27.79
CA VAL A 551 29.93 8.50 -26.56
C VAL A 551 29.28 7.15 -26.85
N THR A 552 29.67 6.15 -26.08
CA THR A 552 29.11 4.80 -26.13
C THR A 552 28.81 4.30 -24.73
N MET A 553 27.80 3.45 -24.61
CA MET A 553 27.47 2.77 -23.36
C MET A 553 28.47 1.64 -23.07
N ALA A 554 28.95 1.58 -21.84
CA ALA A 554 29.71 0.47 -21.30
C ALA A 554 28.93 -0.19 -20.15
N VAL A 555 28.89 -1.52 -20.12
CA VAL A 555 28.12 -2.31 -19.15
C VAL A 555 29.00 -3.37 -18.50
N GLY A 556 29.21 -3.22 -17.19
CA GLY A 556 29.75 -4.27 -16.33
C GLY A 556 28.61 -5.05 -15.67
N ALA A 557 28.40 -6.28 -16.09
CA ALA A 557 27.41 -7.17 -15.52
C ALA A 557 28.05 -8.07 -14.45
N LEU A 558 27.41 -8.15 -13.29
CA LEU A 558 27.75 -9.07 -12.21
C LEU A 558 26.62 -10.09 -12.05
N HIS A 559 26.90 -11.35 -12.32
CA HIS A 559 26.00 -12.46 -12.02
C HIS A 559 26.15 -12.84 -10.55
N VAL A 560 25.11 -12.60 -9.76
CA VAL A 560 25.08 -12.86 -8.33
C VAL A 560 24.36 -14.18 -8.08
N HIS A 561 25.13 -15.21 -7.72
CA HIS A 561 24.54 -16.48 -7.31
C HIS A 561 23.95 -16.39 -5.89
N PRO A 562 22.95 -17.23 -5.56
CA PRO A 562 22.40 -17.33 -4.22
C PRO A 562 23.49 -17.52 -3.16
N GLY A 563 23.49 -16.66 -2.13
CA GLY A 563 24.46 -16.70 -1.03
C GLY A 563 25.88 -16.24 -1.38
N ALA A 564 26.08 -15.58 -2.52
CA ALA A 564 27.39 -15.10 -2.95
C ALA A 564 27.83 -13.77 -2.29
N ALA A 565 26.89 -12.97 -1.81
CA ALA A 565 27.11 -11.66 -1.17
C ALA A 565 26.27 -11.53 0.10
N HIS A 566 26.71 -10.69 1.05
CA HIS A 566 26.04 -10.49 2.33
C HIS A 566 25.25 -9.19 2.41
N ASN A 567 25.66 -8.16 1.65
CA ASN A 567 25.03 -6.85 1.67
C ASN A 567 25.17 -6.14 0.30
N SER A 568 24.56 -4.97 0.18
CA SER A 568 24.59 -4.14 -1.02
C SER A 568 25.98 -3.56 -1.34
N ASP A 569 26.84 -3.34 -0.34
CA ASP A 569 28.20 -2.83 -0.52
C ASP A 569 29.13 -3.83 -1.23
N ASP A 570 28.95 -5.13 -0.95
CA ASP A 570 29.66 -6.22 -1.63
C ASP A 570 29.39 -6.18 -3.15
N ILE A 571 28.10 -5.99 -3.51
CA ILE A 571 27.65 -5.88 -4.90
C ILE A 571 28.25 -4.64 -5.56
N GLY A 572 28.20 -3.49 -4.88
CA GLY A 572 28.79 -2.24 -5.40
C GLY A 572 30.28 -2.35 -5.68
N THR A 573 31.04 -2.99 -4.79
CA THR A 573 32.48 -3.18 -4.93
C THR A 573 32.83 -4.09 -6.11
N ALA A 574 32.18 -5.26 -6.20
CA ALA A 574 32.39 -6.21 -7.29
C ALA A 574 31.97 -5.62 -8.64
N ALA A 575 30.87 -4.89 -8.68
CA ALA A 575 30.38 -4.32 -9.91
C ALA A 575 31.21 -3.12 -10.41
N ALA A 576 31.83 -2.33 -9.52
CA ALA A 576 32.79 -1.31 -9.91
C ALA A 576 34.01 -1.90 -10.66
N LEU A 577 34.44 -3.11 -10.29
CA LEU A 577 35.50 -3.85 -11.01
C LEU A 577 35.01 -4.32 -12.39
N ALA A 578 33.80 -4.90 -12.46
CA ALA A 578 33.19 -5.32 -13.72
C ALA A 578 33.03 -4.14 -14.68
N LYS A 579 32.56 -2.98 -14.19
CA LYS A 579 32.45 -1.71 -14.93
C LYS A 579 33.80 -1.28 -15.49
N ARG A 580 34.86 -1.32 -14.68
CA ARG A 580 36.21 -0.94 -15.13
C ARG A 580 36.72 -1.85 -16.25
N ARG A 581 36.43 -3.16 -16.19
CA ARG A 581 36.79 -4.12 -17.23
C ARG A 581 35.96 -3.92 -18.51
N ALA A 582 34.68 -3.60 -18.38
CA ALA A 582 33.81 -3.26 -19.53
C ALA A 582 34.32 -2.05 -20.32
N LYS A 583 34.82 -1.01 -19.63
CA LYS A 583 35.44 0.15 -20.29
C LYS A 583 36.72 -0.17 -21.06
N GLN A 584 37.36 -1.29 -20.75
CA GLN A 584 38.59 -1.75 -21.40
C GLN A 584 38.31 -2.77 -22.51
N SER A 585 37.07 -3.26 -22.64
CA SER A 585 36.69 -4.24 -23.67
C SER A 585 36.27 -3.55 -24.97
N ASP A 586 36.56 -4.19 -26.09
CA ASP A 586 36.27 -3.64 -27.42
C ASP A 586 34.77 -3.46 -27.70
N ASN A 587 33.92 -4.28 -27.05
CA ASN A 587 32.47 -4.24 -27.20
C ASN A 587 31.76 -3.46 -26.07
N GLY A 588 32.51 -2.89 -25.12
CA GLY A 588 31.95 -2.17 -23.98
C GLY A 588 31.17 -3.05 -23.00
N PHE A 589 31.23 -4.38 -23.12
CA PHE A 589 30.50 -5.31 -22.25
C PHE A 589 31.48 -6.23 -21.51
N TYR A 590 31.21 -6.47 -20.23
CA TYR A 590 31.94 -7.46 -19.44
C TYR A 590 31.01 -8.16 -18.45
N LEU A 591 31.13 -9.48 -18.33
CA LEU A 591 30.39 -10.29 -17.37
C LEU A 591 31.34 -10.94 -16.37
N GLU A 592 31.08 -10.70 -15.08
CA GLU A 592 31.74 -11.34 -13.95
C GLU A 592 30.72 -12.16 -13.16
N ALA A 593 31.14 -13.26 -12.55
CA ALA A 593 30.28 -14.09 -11.70
C ALA A 593 30.77 -14.04 -10.26
N MET A 594 29.87 -13.70 -9.34
CA MET A 594 30.08 -13.75 -7.90
C MET A 594 29.54 -15.08 -7.37
N ARG A 595 30.42 -15.87 -6.75
CA ARG A 595 30.10 -17.21 -6.22
C ARG A 595 30.31 -17.23 -4.70
N PRO A 596 29.55 -18.05 -3.96
CA PRO A 596 29.76 -18.24 -2.54
C PRO A 596 31.22 -18.65 -2.25
N SER A 597 31.81 -18.09 -1.20
CA SER A 597 33.15 -18.47 -0.78
C SER A 597 33.19 -19.95 -0.36
N ARG A 598 34.16 -20.71 -0.86
CA ARG A 598 34.40 -22.10 -0.45
C ARG A 598 35.07 -22.14 0.95
N SER A 599 34.33 -21.77 1.98
CA SER A 599 34.67 -21.97 3.40
C SER A 599 33.39 -21.70 4.19
N VAL A 600 32.57 -22.66 4.62
CA VAL A 600 32.84 -23.69 5.64
C VAL A 600 31.94 -24.91 5.35
N ARG A 601 32.49 -25.95 4.74
CA ARG A 601 31.93 -27.31 4.74
C ARG A 601 33.07 -28.28 5.05
N ALA A 602 33.71 -28.03 6.19
CA ALA A 602 34.74 -28.88 6.76
C ALA A 602 34.78 -28.66 8.28
N MET A 603 33.65 -28.86 8.96
CA MET A 603 33.62 -29.49 10.28
C MET A 603 32.28 -30.23 10.38
N ALA A 604 32.38 -31.44 10.92
CA ALA A 604 31.41 -32.51 10.90
C ALA A 604 30.11 -32.20 11.66
#